data_AF-A0A2W4WK84-F1
#
_entry.id   AF-A0A2W4WK84-F1
#
_cell.length_a   1.000
_cell.length_b   1.000
_cell.length_c   1.000
_cell.angle_alpha   90.00
_cell.angle_beta   90.00
_cell.angle_gamma   90.00
#
_symmetry.space_group_name_H-M   'P 1'
#
loop_
_entity.id
_entity.type
_entity.pdbx_description
1 polymer ?
#
loop_
_entity_poly.entity_id
_entity_poly.type
_entity_poly.pdbx_seq_one_letter_code
_entity_poly.pdbx_strand_id
1 'polypeptide(L)' 'MNAYKVEAVVAENGTVTLQGLPFRPGETVEVIVLERSPAVVGRPPQGEKTALDWEYLLGVEAQMSEWISSEDEAAYCDL' A
#
# COMPACT_ATOMS: atom_id res chain seq x y z
N MET A 1 -17.20 3.76 -8.23
CA MET A 1 -16.99 4.95 -7.39
C MET A 1 -15.59 5.46 -7.67
N ASN A 2 -15.45 6.70 -8.13
CA ASN A 2 -14.14 7.29 -8.43
C ASN A 2 -13.73 8.17 -7.23
N ALA A 3 -12.50 7.99 -6.75
CA ALA A 3 -11.96 8.77 -5.64
C ALA A 3 -10.99 9.81 -6.19
N TYR A 4 -11.18 11.07 -5.81
CA TYR A 4 -10.28 12.17 -6.15
C TYR A 4 -9.54 12.61 -4.90
N LYS A 5 -8.21 12.59 -4.94
CA LYS A 5 -7.37 13.06 -3.84
C LYS A 5 -7.09 14.56 -4.01
N VAL A 6 -7.55 15.35 -3.05
CA VAL A 6 -7.20 16.77 -2.92
C VAL A 6 -6.58 16.98 -1.55
N GLU A 7 -5.47 17.71 -1.48
CA GLU A 7 -4.83 18.06 -0.21
C GLU A 7 -5.27 19.47 0.18
N ALA A 8 -5.82 19.62 1.39
CA ALA A 8 -6.28 20.88 1.93
C ALA A 8 -5.93 20.94 3.41
N VAL A 9 -5.55 22.13 3.88
CA VAL A 9 -5.28 22.41 5.30
C VAL A 9 -6.58 22.86 5.95
N VAL A 10 -6.86 22.35 7.15
CA VAL A 10 -7.99 22.80 7.97
C VAL A 10 -7.71 24.23 8.43
N ALA A 11 -8.60 25.17 8.11
CA ALA A 11 -8.50 26.55 8.57
C ALA A 11 -8.74 26.63 10.09
N GLU A 12 -8.33 27.73 10.72
CA GLU A 12 -8.44 27.93 12.19
C GLU A 12 -9.88 27.80 12.70
N ASN A 13 -10.87 28.11 11.87
CA ASN A 13 -12.28 27.96 12.18
C ASN A 13 -12.82 26.53 11.98
N GLY A 14 -11.94 25.55 11.73
CA GLY A 14 -12.31 24.15 11.50
C GLY A 14 -12.88 23.86 10.10
N THR A 15 -12.83 24.82 9.17
CA THR A 15 -13.36 24.64 7.81
C THR A 15 -12.30 24.06 6.85
N VAL A 16 -12.71 23.18 5.95
CA VAL A 16 -11.90 22.71 4.82
C VAL A 16 -12.57 23.13 3.51
N THR A 17 -11.81 23.80 2.64
CA THR A 17 -12.30 24.20 1.32
C THR A 17 -11.63 23.33 0.25
N LEU A 18 -12.42 22.50 -0.43
CA LEU A 18 -11.98 21.69 -1.56
C LEU A 18 -12.24 22.45 -2.86
N GLN A 19 -11.22 22.62 -3.70
CA GLN A 19 -11.32 23.33 -4.98
C GLN A 19 -10.84 22.45 -6.14
N GLY A 20 -11.30 22.75 -7.36
CA GLY A 20 -10.85 22.06 -8.57
C GLY A 20 -11.32 20.61 -8.72
N LEU A 21 -12.39 20.23 -8.01
CA LEU A 21 -12.97 18.89 -8.16
C LEU A 21 -13.61 18.76 -9.56
N PRO A 22 -13.42 17.63 -10.27
CA PRO A 22 -13.89 17.45 -11.64
C PRO A 22 -15.38 17.06 -11.70
N PHE A 23 -16.20 17.73 -10.89
CA PHE A 23 -17.65 17.52 -10.85
C PHE A 23 -18.38 18.67 -11.55
N ARG A 24 -19.53 18.36 -12.12
CA ARG A 24 -20.39 19.31 -12.81
C ARG A 24 -21.50 19.82 -11.87
N PRO A 25 -22.07 21.01 -12.13
CA PRO A 25 -23.22 21.49 -11.38
C PRO A 25 -24.38 20.48 -11.44
N GLY A 26 -24.96 20.17 -10.27
CA GLY A 26 -26.07 19.22 -10.14
C GLY A 26 -25.64 17.77 -9.88
N GLU A 27 -24.34 17.46 -9.87
CA GLU A 27 -23.86 16.15 -9.45
C GLU A 27 -23.84 16.01 -7.93
N THR A 28 -24.32 14.87 -7.43
CA THR A 28 -24.24 14.51 -6.01
C THR A 28 -22.87 13.90 -5.72
N VAL A 29 -22.21 14.37 -4.67
CA VAL A 29 -20.91 13.87 -4.24
C VAL A 29 -20.95 13.44 -2.78
N GLU A 30 -20.24 12.37 -2.46
CA GLU A 30 -20.01 11.91 -1.09
C GLU A 30 -18.61 12.33 -0.65
N VAL A 31 -18.49 12.84 0.57
CA VAL A 31 -17.21 13.32 1.13
C VAL A 31 -16.85 12.47 2.34
N ILE A 32 -15.65 11.90 2.33
CA ILE A 32 -15.06 11.15 3.44
C ILE A 32 -13.85 11.93 3.94
N VAL A 33 -13.86 12.34 5.20
CA VAL A 33 -12.75 13.06 5.85
C VAL A 33 -11.99 12.07 6.73
N LEU A 34 -10.69 11.90 6.47
CA LEU A 34 -9.81 11.05 7.25
C LEU A 34 -8.78 11.91 7.98
N GLU A 35 -8.58 11.64 9.26
CA GLU A 35 -7.49 12.24 10.01
C GLU A 35 -6.15 11.74 9.46
N ARG A 36 -5.28 12.67 9.03
CA ARG A 36 -3.87 12.33 8.78
C ARG A 36 -3.12 12.50 10.09
N SER A 37 -2.93 11.39 10.80
CA SER A 37 -1.85 11.34 11.77
C SER A 37 -0.54 11.60 11.03
N PRO A 38 0.38 12.44 11.54
CA PRO A 38 1.73 12.46 11.00
C PRO A 38 2.19 11.01 11.01
N ALA A 39 2.55 10.48 9.83
CA ALA A 39 3.13 9.16 9.75
C ALA A 39 4.22 9.13 10.82
N VAL A 40 4.06 8.26 11.82
CA VAL A 40 5.09 8.05 12.84
C VAL A 40 6.35 7.81 12.03
N VAL A 41 7.28 8.77 12.12
CA VAL A 41 8.61 8.72 11.50
C VAL A 41 9.24 7.47 12.10
N GLY A 42 9.13 6.35 11.40
CA GLY A 42 9.30 5.03 12.00
C GLY A 42 8.59 3.89 11.25
N ARG A 43 7.59 4.18 10.41
CA ARG A 43 7.15 3.25 9.37
C ARG A 43 7.82 3.64 8.05
N PRO A 44 8.70 2.81 7.46
CA PRO A 44 9.28 3.12 6.16
C PRO A 44 8.17 3.23 5.11
N PRO A 45 8.34 4.10 4.09
CA PRO A 45 7.38 4.23 3.01
C PRO A 45 7.13 2.86 2.40
N GLN A 46 5.85 2.47 2.27
CA GLN A 46 5.42 1.33 1.47
C GLN A 46 5.90 1.57 0.03
N GLY A 47 7.08 1.02 -0.30
CA GLY A 47 7.71 1.22 -1.61
C GLY A 47 9.23 1.12 -1.63
N GLU A 48 9.94 1.26 -0.50
CA GLU A 48 11.37 1.00 -0.45
C GLU A 48 11.63 -0.33 0.27
N LYS A 49 11.93 -1.38 -0.50
CA LYS A 49 12.49 -2.62 0.05
C LYS A 49 13.77 -2.27 0.77
N THR A 50 13.74 -2.31 2.10
CA THR A 50 14.92 -2.06 2.92
C THR A 50 15.87 -3.26 2.86
N ALA A 51 17.13 -3.10 3.27
CA ALA A 51 18.08 -4.22 3.33
C ALA A 51 17.57 -5.40 4.19
N LEU A 52 16.78 -5.10 5.24
CA LEU A 52 16.14 -6.10 6.09
C LEU A 52 14.98 -6.83 5.39
N ASP A 53 14.26 -6.15 4.47
CA ASP A 53 13.26 -6.81 3.63
C ASP A 53 13.92 -7.80 2.65
N TRP A 54 15.13 -7.49 2.16
CA TRP A 54 15.88 -8.42 1.31
C TRP A 54 16.38 -9.64 2.10
N GLU A 55 16.89 -9.44 3.31
CA GLU A 55 17.32 -10.53 4.17
C GLU A 55 16.14 -11.45 4.57
N TYR A 56 14.97 -10.87 4.84
CA TYR A 56 13.75 -11.64 5.08
C TYR A 56 13.30 -12.42 3.84
N LEU A 57 13.28 -11.80 2.65
CA LEU A 57 12.91 -12.48 1.40
C LEU A 57 13.89 -13.60 1.03
N LEU A 58 15.19 -13.37 1.21
CA LEU A 58 16.23 -14.39 0.99
C LEU A 58 16.11 -15.55 1.99
N GLY A 59 15.75 -15.27 3.25
CA GLY A 59 15.46 -16.31 4.24
C GLY A 59 14.25 -17.15 3.88
N VAL A 60 13.18 -16.52 3.38
CA VAL A 60 11.98 -17.24 2.90
C VAL A 60 12.28 -18.09 1.66
N GLU A 61 13.07 -17.57 0.70
CA GLU A 61 13.47 -18.31 -0.51
C GLU A 61 14.37 -19.51 -0.17
N ALA A 62 15.31 -19.35 0.76
CA ALA A 62 16.14 -20.46 1.25
C ALA A 62 15.27 -21.53 1.94
N GLN A 63 14.36 -21.11 2.81
CA GLN A 63 13.45 -22.03 3.49
C GLN A 63 12.52 -22.75 2.50
N MET A 64 12.05 -22.11 1.43
CA MET A 64 11.24 -22.78 0.40
C MET A 64 12.08 -23.73 -0.46
N SER A 65 13.35 -23.44 -0.69
CA SER A 65 14.27 -24.31 -1.43
C SER A 65 14.59 -25.60 -0.67
N GLU A 66 14.56 -25.58 0.67
CA GLU A 66 14.70 -26.79 1.50
C GLU A 66 13.48 -27.71 1.43
N TRP A 67 12.33 -27.20 0.98
CA TRP A 67 11.09 -27.99 0.82
C TRP A 67 10.95 -28.55 -0.59
N ILE A 68 11.79 -28.10 -1.53
CA ILE A 68 11.96 -28.74 -2.83
C ILE A 68 13.00 -29.85 -2.62
N SER A 69 12.57 -30.99 -2.07
CA SER A 69 13.44 -32.16 -2.03
C SER A 69 13.69 -32.62 -3.46
N SER A 70 14.95 -32.83 -3.83
CA SER A 70 15.34 -33.44 -5.12
C SER A 70 14.66 -34.80 -5.35
N GLU A 71 14.14 -35.44 -4.29
CA GLU A 71 13.38 -36.69 -4.37
C GLU A 71 11.94 -36.50 -4.88
N ASP A 72 11.30 -35.36 -4.61
CA ASP A 72 9.95 -35.06 -5.11
C ASP A 72 9.97 -34.66 -6.60
N GLU A 73 11.06 -34.07 -7.09
CA GLU A 73 11.24 -33.73 -8.51
C GLU A 73 11.40 -34.97 -9.40
N ALA A 74 12.08 -36.01 -8.91
CA ALA A 74 12.25 -37.28 -9.63
C ALA A 74 10.92 -38.03 -9.83
N ALA A 75 9.96 -37.88 -8.90
CA ALA A 75 8.64 -38.49 -9.01
C ALA A 75 7.78 -37.89 -10.15
N TYR A 76 8.09 -36.68 -10.60
CA TYR A 76 7.41 -36.03 -11.74
C TYR A 76 8.09 -36.30 -13.10
N CYS A 77 9.34 -36.78 -13.12
CA CYS A 77 10.06 -37.08 -14.36
C CYS A 77 9.81 -38.49 -14.93
N ASP A 78 9.22 -39.40 -14.13
CA ASP A 78 8.89 -40.77 -14.53
C ASP A 78 7.43 -40.95 -15.03
N LEU A 79 6.71 -39.84 -15.34
CA LEU A 79 5.31 -39.82 -15.79
C LEU A 79 5.16 -39.50 -17.28
#